data_AF-A0A2S8G059-F1
#
_entry.id   AF-A0A2S8G059-F1
#
_cell.length_a   1.000
_cell.length_b   1.000
_cell.length_c   1.000
_cell.angle_alpha   90.00
_cell.angle_beta   90.00
_cell.angle_gamma   90.00
#
_symmetry.space_group_name_H-M   'P 1'
#
loop_
_entity.id
_entity.type
_entity.pdbx_description
1 polymer ?
#
loop_
_entity_poly.entity_id
_entity_poly.type
_entity_poly.pdbx_seq_one_letter_code
_entity_poly.pdbx_strand_id
1 'polypeptide(L)'
;MRSHRGSSKIEFSSVSEGLRLSLLDAPHMDLIRICNQASDKETGGILVGRYSKDLKTAVVSQLTGPPADSQGFLSSFRRGVAGLQSLLDQYWSGSSSTYYLGEWHYHPSHNASPSTVDIAQMKAIANDSNYFCPEPILLIVAKSDSGGFAYSANVFFRSGGYLSLQQKETVL
;
A
#
# COMPACT_ATOMS: atom_id res chain seq x y z
N MET A 1 3.16 -32.69 -11.69
CA MET A 1 4.32 -31.99 -11.09
C MET A 1 3.94 -30.53 -10.85
N ARG A 2 3.75 -30.12 -9.58
CA ARG A 2 3.47 -28.72 -9.25
C ARG A 2 4.81 -27.97 -9.27
N SER A 3 5.03 -27.21 -10.33
CA SER A 3 6.07 -26.18 -10.36
C SER A 3 5.78 -25.20 -9.22
N HIS A 4 6.56 -25.29 -8.14
CA HIS A 4 6.63 -24.26 -7.13
C HIS A 4 7.45 -23.11 -7.73
N ARG A 5 6.80 -22.22 -8.48
CA ARG A 5 7.37 -20.87 -8.68
C ARG A 5 7.47 -20.25 -7.29
N GLY A 6 8.67 -19.84 -6.91
CA GLY A 6 8.92 -19.15 -5.65
C GLY A 6 7.95 -17.99 -5.46
N SER A 7 7.36 -17.94 -4.25
CA SER A 7 6.65 -16.80 -3.69
C SER A 7 7.47 -15.53 -3.90
N SER A 8 7.01 -14.61 -4.75
CA SER A 8 7.71 -13.35 -5.04
C SER A 8 7.30 -12.30 -4.00
N LYS A 9 7.67 -12.53 -2.75
CA LYS A 9 7.41 -11.58 -1.67
C LYS A 9 8.04 -10.23 -2.02
N ILE A 10 7.23 -9.17 -2.08
CA ILE A 10 7.74 -7.82 -2.30
C ILE A 10 8.13 -7.22 -0.94
N GLU A 11 9.39 -6.83 -0.81
CA GLU A 11 9.93 -6.22 0.40
C GLU A 11 10.55 -4.86 0.12
N PHE A 12 10.38 -3.94 1.06
CA PHE A 12 11.07 -2.66 1.09
C PHE A 12 11.74 -2.45 2.44
N SER A 13 12.84 -1.70 2.48
CA SER A 13 13.51 -1.35 3.72
C SER A 13 14.28 -0.04 3.68
N SER A 14 14.45 0.57 4.84
CA SER A 14 15.48 1.58 5.10
C SER A 14 16.51 0.99 6.06
N VAL A 15 17.77 0.96 5.64
CA VAL A 15 18.88 0.46 6.48
C VAL A 15 19.14 1.42 7.64
N SER A 16 19.08 2.74 7.40
CA SER A 16 19.37 3.75 8.42
C SER A 16 18.32 3.76 9.54
N GLU A 17 17.04 3.64 9.19
CA GLU A 17 15.93 3.71 10.16
C GLU A 17 15.50 2.33 10.69
N GLY A 18 16.00 1.26 10.06
CA GLY A 18 15.63 -0.13 10.33
C GLY A 18 14.17 -0.47 9.99
N LEU A 19 13.46 0.42 9.28
CA LEU A 19 12.06 0.23 8.89
C LEU A 19 11.93 -0.71 7.69
N ARG A 20 10.89 -1.53 7.70
CA ARG A 20 10.63 -2.54 6.66
C ARG A 20 9.14 -2.60 6.32
N LEU A 21 8.85 -2.84 5.05
CA LEU A 21 7.53 -3.17 4.55
C LEU A 21 7.61 -4.54 3.86
N SER A 22 6.67 -5.42 4.19
CA SER A 22 6.55 -6.75 3.60
C SER A 22 5.14 -6.91 3.05
N LEU A 23 4.99 -6.95 1.73
CA LEU A 23 3.74 -7.28 1.06
C LEU A 23 3.69 -8.79 0.80
N LEU A 24 2.72 -9.48 1.41
CA LEU A 24 2.53 -10.91 1.20
C LEU A 24 2.01 -11.23 -0.21
N ASP A 25 2.17 -12.46 -0.66
CA ASP A 25 1.81 -12.88 -2.02
C ASP A 25 0.34 -12.69 -2.36
N ALA A 26 -0.57 -13.10 -1.48
CA ALA A 26 -2.00 -13.01 -1.75
C ALA A 26 -2.46 -11.55 -2.02
N PRO A 27 -2.17 -10.56 -1.15
CA PRO A 27 -2.50 -9.17 -1.46
C PRO A 27 -1.69 -8.64 -2.65
N HIS A 28 -0.46 -9.10 -2.90
CA HIS A 28 0.28 -8.70 -4.10
C HIS A 28 -0.38 -9.15 -5.40
N MET A 29 -0.89 -10.39 -5.44
CA MET A 29 -1.62 -10.91 -6.59
C MET A 29 -2.95 -10.16 -6.81
N ASP A 30 -3.65 -9.81 -5.73
CA ASP A 30 -4.85 -8.98 -5.80
C ASP A 30 -4.54 -7.58 -6.32
N LEU A 31 -3.45 -6.95 -5.85
CA LEU A 31 -2.96 -5.66 -6.33
C LEU A 31 -2.77 -5.66 -7.85
N ILE A 32 -2.00 -6.64 -8.36
CA ILE A 32 -1.71 -6.80 -9.78
C ILE A 32 -3.02 -6.97 -10.57
N ARG A 33 -3.95 -7.79 -10.08
CA ARG A 33 -5.25 -7.99 -10.73
C ARG A 33 -6.04 -6.68 -10.83
N ILE A 34 -6.10 -5.91 -9.74
CA ILE A 34 -6.83 -4.64 -9.71
C ILE A 34 -6.19 -3.61 -10.64
N CYS A 35 -4.86 -3.47 -10.63
CA CYS A 35 -4.14 -2.55 -11.52
C CYS A 35 -4.37 -2.89 -13.00
N ASN A 36 -4.35 -4.18 -13.36
CA ASN A 36 -4.64 -4.63 -14.72
C ASN A 36 -6.09 -4.33 -15.14
N GLN A 37 -7.06 -4.45 -14.22
CA GLN A 37 -8.47 -4.12 -14.48
C GLN A 37 -8.71 -2.61 -14.63
N ALA A 38 -7.96 -1.77 -13.89
CA ALA A 38 -8.06 -0.32 -13.97
C ALA A 38 -7.50 0.24 -15.29
N SER A 39 -6.63 -0.51 -15.98
CA SER A 39 -6.03 -0.18 -17.27
C SER A 39 -5.29 1.17 -17.27
N ASP A 40 -5.95 2.24 -17.70
CA ASP A 40 -5.43 3.59 -17.90
C ASP A 40 -5.97 4.59 -16.86
N LYS A 41 -6.80 4.13 -15.93
CA LYS A 41 -7.32 4.95 -14.82
C LYS A 41 -6.51 4.72 -13.56
N GLU A 42 -6.29 5.79 -12.81
CA GLU A 42 -5.82 5.70 -11.44
C GLU A 42 -6.87 5.02 -10.57
N THR A 43 -6.39 4.21 -9.63
CA THR A 43 -7.21 3.51 -8.63
C THR A 43 -6.40 3.34 -7.34
N GLY A 44 -7.01 2.82 -6.29
CA GLY A 44 -6.34 2.60 -5.03
C GLY A 44 -7.23 1.96 -3.99
N GLY A 45 -6.72 1.89 -2.76
CA GLY A 45 -7.42 1.32 -1.62
C GLY A 45 -6.54 1.34 -0.38
N ILE A 46 -6.99 0.68 0.68
CA ILE A 46 -6.25 0.66 1.96
C ILE A 46 -5.34 -0.58 2.05
N LEU A 47 -4.23 -0.42 2.76
CA LEU A 47 -3.33 -1.49 3.19
C LEU A 47 -3.75 -1.95 4.60
N VAL A 48 -3.86 -3.26 4.80
CA VAL A 48 -4.27 -3.86 6.08
C VAL A 48 -3.29 -4.95 6.49
N GLY A 49 -2.93 -4.96 7.77
CA GLY A 49 -2.02 -5.96 8.30
C GLY A 49 -1.63 -5.70 9.74
N ARG A 50 -0.35 -5.89 10.05
CA ARG A 50 0.18 -5.75 11.41
C ARG A 50 1.63 -5.30 11.40
N TYR A 51 2.08 -4.74 12.50
CA TYR A 51 3.51 -4.55 12.76
C TYR A 51 4.11 -5.75 13.48
N SER A 52 5.41 -5.97 13.27
CA SER A 52 6.23 -6.83 14.13
C SER A 52 6.27 -6.30 15.56
N LYS A 53 6.66 -7.14 16.52
CA LYS A 53 6.71 -6.78 17.95
C LYS A 53 7.60 -5.58 18.27
N ASP A 54 8.65 -5.37 17.47
CA ASP A 54 9.58 -4.24 17.58
C ASP A 54 9.09 -2.98 16.85
N LEU A 55 7.91 -3.03 16.22
CA LEU A 55 7.29 -1.98 15.42
C LEU A 55 8.12 -1.53 14.20
N LYS A 56 9.14 -2.31 13.80
CA LYS A 56 10.03 -1.97 12.68
C LYS A 56 9.58 -2.54 11.34
N THR A 57 8.72 -3.56 11.33
CA THR A 57 8.26 -4.21 10.10
C THR A 57 6.75 -4.15 10.00
N ALA A 58 6.23 -3.44 9.01
CA ALA A 58 4.84 -3.53 8.59
C ALA A 58 4.68 -4.74 7.67
N VAL A 59 3.78 -5.66 8.01
CA VAL A 59 3.43 -6.83 7.20
C VAL A 59 2.03 -6.62 6.67
N VAL A 60 1.92 -6.36 5.37
CA VAL A 60 0.63 -6.22 4.66
C VAL A 60 0.14 -7.61 4.30
N SER A 61 -0.91 -8.06 4.97
CA SER A 61 -1.54 -9.35 4.72
C SER A 61 -2.81 -9.25 3.89
N GLN A 62 -3.38 -8.05 3.78
CA GLN A 62 -4.60 -7.76 3.04
C GLN A 62 -4.53 -6.36 2.43
N LEU A 63 -5.30 -6.15 1.36
CA LEU A 63 -5.60 -4.82 0.83
C LEU A 63 -7.01 -4.82 0.29
N THR A 64 -7.60 -3.63 0.17
CA THR A 64 -8.88 -3.47 -0.51
C THR A 64 -8.67 -3.01 -1.95
N GLY A 65 -9.64 -3.32 -2.82
CA GLY A 65 -9.86 -2.52 -4.02
C GLY A 65 -10.40 -1.13 -3.67
N PRO A 66 -10.71 -0.30 -4.68
CA PRO A 66 -11.39 0.97 -4.46
C PRO A 66 -12.77 0.71 -3.84
N PRO A 67 -13.12 1.39 -2.74
CA PRO A 67 -14.49 1.42 -2.24
C PRO A 67 -15.49 1.81 -3.35
N ALA A 68 -16.73 1.33 -3.26
CA ALA A 68 -17.73 1.49 -4.33
C ALA A 68 -18.08 2.95 -4.67
N ASP A 69 -17.87 3.87 -3.72
CA ASP A 69 -18.05 5.31 -3.85
C ASP A 69 -16.79 6.04 -4.35
N SER A 70 -15.74 5.31 -4.73
CA SER A 70 -14.50 5.90 -5.26
C SER A 70 -14.64 6.34 -6.71
N GLN A 71 -13.83 7.31 -7.11
CA GLN A 71 -13.79 7.85 -8.46
C GLN A 71 -12.36 7.79 -9.01
N GLY A 72 -12.15 7.01 -10.07
CA GLY A 72 -10.88 6.90 -10.78
C GLY A 72 -10.93 7.61 -12.13
N PHE A 73 -9.93 8.42 -12.42
CA PHE A 73 -9.73 9.17 -13.65
C PHE A 73 -8.32 8.88 -14.22
N LEU A 74 -8.00 9.40 -15.41
CA LEU A 74 -6.71 9.14 -16.07
C LEU A 74 -5.48 9.62 -15.28
N SER A 75 -5.65 10.67 -14.48
CA SER A 75 -4.55 11.33 -13.74
C SER A 75 -4.98 11.81 -12.34
N SER A 76 -6.06 11.21 -11.81
CA SER A 76 -6.46 11.44 -10.41
C SER A 76 -7.31 10.28 -9.91
N PHE A 77 -7.18 9.97 -8.63
CA PHE A 77 -8.05 9.05 -7.92
C PHE A 77 -8.57 9.70 -6.64
N ARG A 78 -9.89 9.61 -6.42
CA ARG A 78 -10.54 10.00 -5.17
C ARG A 78 -11.07 8.75 -4.48
N ARG A 79 -10.38 8.33 -3.41
CA ARG A 79 -10.78 7.17 -2.61
C ARG A 79 -12.07 7.48 -1.84
N GLY A 80 -13.11 6.67 -2.07
CA GLY A 80 -14.33 6.66 -1.28
C GLY A 80 -14.13 5.97 0.07
N VAL A 81 -15.15 5.94 0.92
CA VAL A 81 -15.08 5.37 2.29
C VAL A 81 -16.12 4.29 2.55
N ALA A 82 -17.01 4.02 1.58
CA ALA A 82 -18.13 3.12 1.77
C ALA A 82 -17.67 1.72 2.23
N GLY A 83 -18.17 1.30 3.38
CA GLY A 83 -17.91 -0.03 3.96
C GLY A 83 -16.55 -0.21 4.64
N LEU A 84 -15.62 0.75 4.54
CA LEU A 84 -14.27 0.57 5.09
C LEU A 84 -14.24 0.46 6.61
N GLN A 85 -15.03 1.27 7.33
CA GLN A 85 -15.07 1.18 8.79
C GLN A 85 -15.55 -0.20 9.25
N SER A 86 -16.66 -0.68 8.70
CA SER A 86 -17.20 -2.00 9.03
C SER A 86 -16.22 -3.12 8.68
N LEU A 87 -15.48 -2.99 7.58
CA LEU A 87 -14.45 -3.95 7.21
C LEU A 87 -13.27 -3.95 8.19
N LEU A 88 -12.81 -2.77 8.61
CA LEU A 88 -11.75 -2.63 9.61
C LEU A 88 -12.18 -3.16 10.98
N ASP A 89 -13.43 -2.94 11.39
CA ASP A 89 -13.99 -3.48 12.63
C ASP A 89 -13.98 -5.03 12.62
N GLN A 90 -14.34 -5.62 11.48
CA GLN A 90 -14.26 -7.07 11.27
C GLN A 90 -12.81 -7.58 11.39
N TYR A 91 -11.86 -6.92 10.71
CA TYR A 91 -10.44 -7.28 10.80
C TYR A 91 -9.86 -7.12 12.20
N TRP A 92 -10.32 -6.14 12.95
CA TRP A 92 -9.90 -5.91 14.33
C TRP A 92 -10.41 -7.00 15.29
N SER A 93 -11.67 -7.42 15.13
CA SER A 93 -12.33 -8.40 16.01
C SER A 93 -11.93 -9.86 15.81
N GLY A 94 -11.21 -10.17 14.73
CA GLY A 94 -10.77 -11.52 14.40
C GLY A 94 -9.71 -12.09 15.35
N SER A 95 -9.51 -13.41 15.31
CA SER A 95 -8.52 -14.14 16.13
C SER A 95 -7.06 -13.73 15.83
N SER A 96 -6.79 -13.18 14.66
CA SER A 96 -5.54 -12.51 14.29
C SER A 96 -5.87 -11.08 13.89
N SER A 97 -6.01 -10.21 14.89
CA SER A 97 -6.35 -8.81 14.68
C SER A 97 -5.38 -8.15 13.69
N THR A 98 -5.96 -7.54 12.64
CA THR A 98 -5.23 -6.72 11.67
C THR A 98 -5.89 -5.37 11.55
N TYR A 99 -5.13 -4.37 11.15
CA TYR A 99 -5.54 -2.98 11.19
C TYR A 99 -4.97 -2.22 10.00
N TYR A 100 -5.50 -1.01 9.81
CA TYR A 100 -5.06 -0.08 8.78
C TYR A 100 -3.56 0.25 8.93
N LEU A 101 -2.81 0.11 7.84
CA LEU A 101 -1.39 0.44 7.75
C LEU A 101 -1.10 1.65 6.87
N GLY A 102 -2.08 2.09 6.07
CA GLY A 102 -1.89 3.13 5.07
C GLY A 102 -2.70 2.91 3.80
N GLU A 103 -2.28 3.55 2.73
CA GLU A 103 -2.95 3.57 1.43
C GLU A 103 -2.06 2.94 0.35
N TRP A 104 -2.68 2.48 -0.73
CA TRP A 104 -1.98 2.16 -1.97
C TRP A 104 -2.68 2.81 -3.16
N HIS A 105 -1.90 3.34 -4.10
CA HIS A 105 -2.42 3.94 -5.33
C HIS A 105 -1.73 3.36 -6.57
N TYR A 106 -2.45 3.33 -7.68
CA TYR A 106 -1.96 2.92 -8.98
C TYR A 106 -1.85 4.12 -9.92
N HIS A 107 -0.65 4.36 -10.46
CA HIS A 107 -0.34 5.38 -11.45
C HIS A 107 -0.08 4.74 -12.82
N PRO A 108 -0.99 4.87 -13.80
CA PRO A 108 -0.82 4.26 -15.12
C PRO A 108 0.28 4.93 -15.97
N SER A 109 0.80 6.09 -15.55
CA SER A 109 1.71 6.98 -16.28
C SER A 109 3.21 6.61 -16.18
N HIS A 110 3.53 5.38 -15.80
CA HIS A 110 4.91 4.87 -15.64
C HIS A 110 5.77 5.58 -14.58
N ASN A 111 5.16 6.33 -13.66
CA ASN A 111 5.85 6.97 -12.56
C ASN A 111 5.35 6.45 -11.21
N ALA A 112 6.20 5.66 -10.53
CA ALA A 112 5.88 5.12 -9.20
C ALA A 112 6.14 6.10 -8.05
N SER A 113 6.39 7.38 -8.31
CA SER A 113 6.59 8.39 -7.26
C SER A 113 5.25 8.95 -6.76
N PRO A 114 5.13 9.27 -5.45
CA PRO A 114 3.94 9.93 -4.93
C PRO A 114 3.82 11.34 -5.52
N SER A 115 2.61 11.71 -5.94
CA SER A 115 2.29 13.06 -6.40
C SER A 115 2.20 14.04 -5.22
N THR A 116 2.13 15.34 -5.52
CA THR A 116 1.89 16.36 -4.48
C THR A 116 0.55 16.15 -3.77
N VAL A 117 -0.47 15.62 -4.48
CA VAL A 117 -1.78 15.31 -3.90
C VAL A 117 -1.67 14.12 -2.94
N ASP A 118 -0.95 13.07 -3.32
CA ASP A 118 -0.70 11.92 -2.45
C ASP A 118 0.03 12.33 -1.18
N ILE A 119 1.09 13.14 -1.32
CA ILE A 119 1.88 13.63 -0.18
C ILE A 119 1.01 14.44 0.77
N ALA A 120 0.14 15.30 0.24
CA ALA A 120 -0.77 16.12 1.06
C ALA A 120 -1.80 15.23 1.80
N GLN A 121 -2.38 14.25 1.10
CA GLN A 121 -3.34 13.32 1.70
C GLN A 121 -2.71 12.49 2.81
N MET A 122 -1.54 11.90 2.57
CA MET A 122 -0.86 11.06 3.56
C MET A 122 -0.41 11.85 4.78
N LYS A 123 0.01 13.12 4.61
CA LYS A 123 0.27 14.03 5.74
C LYS A 123 -0.99 14.34 6.53
N ALA A 124 -2.14 14.51 5.87
CA ALA A 124 -3.42 14.71 6.56
C ALA A 124 -3.80 13.47 7.37
N ILE A 125 -3.67 12.28 6.79
CA ILE A 125 -3.92 10.99 7.46
C ILE A 125 -3.00 10.83 8.67
N ALA A 126 -1.69 11.09 8.54
CA ALA A 126 -0.73 10.97 9.65
C ALA A 126 -1.04 11.89 10.83
N ASN A 127 -1.72 13.02 10.58
CA ASN A 127 -2.11 14.00 11.59
C ASN A 127 -3.52 13.80 12.16
N ASP A 128 -4.34 12.97 11.52
CA ASP A 128 -5.71 12.69 11.96
C ASP A 128 -5.73 11.52 12.95
N SER A 129 -6.04 11.81 14.20
CA SER A 129 -6.13 10.81 15.27
C SER A 129 -7.20 9.75 15.03
N ASN A 130 -8.20 10.00 14.18
CA ASN A 130 -9.25 9.04 13.88
C ASN A 130 -8.73 7.82 13.10
N TYR A 131 -7.58 7.94 12.42
CA TYR A 131 -6.97 6.83 11.71
C TYR A 131 -6.18 5.88 12.62
N PHE A 132 -5.84 6.30 13.85
CA PHE A 132 -4.97 5.56 14.77
C PHE A 132 -3.67 5.03 14.13
N CYS A 133 -3.16 5.74 13.13
CA CYS A 133 -2.01 5.37 12.31
C CYS A 133 -1.08 6.59 12.17
N PRO A 134 -0.16 6.81 13.13
CA PRO A 134 0.70 7.99 13.11
C PRO A 134 1.81 7.93 12.05
N GLU A 135 2.14 6.74 11.54
CA GLU A 135 3.10 6.54 10.46
C GLU A 135 2.50 5.79 9.26
N PRO A 136 1.50 6.34 8.55
CA PRO A 136 0.84 5.64 7.48
C PRO A 136 1.77 5.43 6.28
N ILE A 137 1.67 4.25 5.67
CA ILE A 137 2.45 3.85 4.51
C ILE A 137 1.69 4.18 3.24
N LEU A 138 2.39 4.70 2.23
CA LEU A 138 1.88 4.82 0.87
C LEU A 138 2.66 3.88 -0.05
N LEU A 139 1.96 2.90 -0.62
CA LEU A 139 2.48 2.07 -1.70
C LEU A 139 1.99 2.61 -3.04
N ILE A 140 2.89 3.13 -3.87
CA ILE A 140 2.56 3.47 -5.26
C ILE A 140 2.96 2.31 -6.16
N VAL A 141 2.06 1.93 -7.05
CA VAL A 141 2.28 0.97 -8.13
C VAL A 141 2.16 1.71 -9.45
N ALA A 142 3.12 1.56 -10.34
CA ALA A 142 3.03 2.12 -11.69
C ALA A 142 3.34 1.08 -12.75
N LYS A 143 2.87 1.28 -13.98
CA LYS A 143 3.36 0.49 -15.11
C LYS A 143 4.87 0.66 -15.27
N SER A 144 5.58 -0.39 -15.66
CA SER A 144 7.03 -0.30 -15.95
C SER A 144 7.28 -0.33 -17.45
N ASP A 145 8.23 0.48 -17.93
CA ASP A 145 8.66 0.48 -19.33
C ASP A 145 9.26 -0.87 -19.76
N SER A 146 9.83 -1.62 -18.81
CA SER A 146 10.35 -2.98 -19.01
C SER A 146 9.28 -4.07 -19.03
N GLY A 147 7.99 -3.69 -18.90
CA GLY A 147 6.88 -4.60 -18.68
C GLY A 147 6.65 -4.91 -17.19
N GLY A 148 5.40 -5.17 -16.81
CA GLY A 148 5.00 -5.39 -15.43
C GLY A 148 4.78 -4.09 -14.65
N PHE A 149 5.16 -4.07 -13.37
CA PHE A 149 4.92 -2.96 -12.47
C PHE A 149 6.19 -2.52 -11.74
N ALA A 150 6.35 -1.21 -11.59
CA ALA A 150 7.30 -0.56 -10.69
C ALA A 150 6.59 -0.16 -9.39
N TYR A 151 7.33 -0.13 -8.28
CA TYR A 151 6.77 0.16 -6.96
C TYR A 151 7.59 1.23 -6.24
N SER A 152 6.93 2.03 -5.40
CA SER A 152 7.59 2.76 -4.33
C SER A 152 6.80 2.63 -3.03
N ALA A 153 7.50 2.60 -1.90
CA ALA A 153 6.89 2.56 -0.57
C ALA A 153 7.41 3.72 0.26
N ASN A 154 6.51 4.50 0.85
CA ASN A 154 6.85 5.72 1.58
C ASN A 154 6.17 5.73 2.94
N VAL A 155 6.93 5.97 4.01
CA VAL A 155 6.41 6.10 5.38
C VAL A 155 6.28 7.58 5.71
N PHE A 156 5.07 8.05 6.02
CA PHE A 156 4.81 9.45 6.36
C PHE A 156 4.81 9.61 7.87
N PHE A 157 5.59 10.53 8.42
CA PHE A 157 5.66 10.71 9.87
C PHE A 157 4.73 11.82 10.33
N ARG A 158 4.01 11.61 11.43
CA ARG A 158 3.21 12.66 12.08
C ARG A 158 4.02 13.90 12.44
N SER A 159 5.30 13.74 12.80
CA SER A 159 6.23 14.84 13.06
C SER A 159 6.57 15.68 11.82
N GLY A 160 6.20 15.20 10.63
CA GLY A 160 6.46 15.84 9.35
C GLY A 160 7.45 15.06 8.48
N GLY A 161 7.37 15.29 7.17
CA GLY A 161 8.19 14.60 6.18
C GLY A 161 7.73 13.18 5.89
N TYR A 162 8.48 12.49 5.03
CA TYR A 162 8.31 11.08 4.74
C TYR A 162 9.65 10.45 4.38
N LEU A 163 9.74 9.13 4.52
CA LEU A 163 10.90 8.33 4.14
C LEU A 163 10.51 7.34 3.04
N SER A 164 11.21 7.38 1.92
CA SER A 164 11.11 6.34 0.90
C SER A 164 11.92 5.11 1.30
N LEU A 165 11.28 3.94 1.29
CA LEU A 165 11.91 2.65 1.52
C LEU A 165 12.46 2.11 0.19
N GLN A 166 13.64 1.51 0.23
CA GLN A 166 14.26 0.89 -0.94
C GLN A 166 13.69 -0.50 -1.15
N GLN A 167 13.22 -0.81 -2.36
CA GLN A 167 12.77 -2.14 -2.72
C GLN A 167 13.97 -3.10 -2.67
N LYS A 168 13.81 -4.24 -2.02
CA LYS A 168 14.83 -5.29 -2.06
C LYS A 168 14.72 -6.07 -3.36
N GLU A 169 15.86 -6.38 -3.96
CA GLU A 169 15.92 -7.32 -5.07
C GLU A 169 15.35 -8.67 -4.62
N THR A 170 14.42 -9.21 -5.39
CA THR A 170 13.95 -10.58 -5.19
C THR A 170 15.06 -11.50 -5.68
N VAL A 171 15.83 -12.07 -4.76
CA VAL A 171 16.80 -13.12 -5.11
C VAL A 171 15.99 -14.35 -5.52
N LEU A 172 16.04 -14.68 -6.81
CA LEU A 172 15.40 -15.85 -7.43
C LEU A 172 16.10 -17.15 -7.01
#